data_AF-A0A534LAR3-F1
#
_entry.id   AF-A0A534LAR3-F1
#
_cell.length_a   1.000
_cell.length_b   1.000
_cell.length_c   1.000
_cell.angle_alpha   90.00
_cell.angle_beta   90.00
_cell.angle_gamma   90.00
#
_symmetry.space_group_name_H-M   'P 1'
#
loop_
_entity.id
_entity.type
_entity.pdbx_description
1 polymer ?
#
loop_
_entity_poly.entity_id
_entity_poly.type
_entity_poly.pdbx_seq_one_letter_code
_entity_poly.pdbx_strand_id
1 'polypeptide(L)'
;MAKKRSRGHVFVETDGQVFLVRERGKYRFPRADEGLPFRTDPNGIMDFGEDRVLKRTPRLDHHPEEWMGRDSVFERTDIDPLVKRAIYTTMIRCVSEVILSKGPRVLMVKAVRGYSKGY
;
A
#
# COMPACT_ATOMS: atom_id res chain seq x y z
N MET A 1 -16.97 24.03 -10.31
CA MET A 1 -15.73 23.30 -10.64
C MET A 1 -16.06 21.83 -10.79
N ALA A 2 -15.91 21.25 -11.99
CA ALA A 2 -16.18 19.84 -12.22
C ALA A 2 -15.16 19.00 -11.43
N LYS A 3 -15.63 18.15 -10.51
CA LYS A 3 -14.80 17.23 -9.75
C LYS A 3 -14.17 16.26 -10.76
N LYS A 4 -12.86 16.41 -11.04
CA LYS A 4 -12.10 15.50 -11.91
C LYS A 4 -12.39 14.07 -11.44
N ARG A 5 -12.84 13.21 -12.35
CA ARG A 5 -13.26 11.83 -12.03
C ARG A 5 -12.04 11.09 -11.47
N SER A 6 -12.08 10.67 -10.20
CA SER A 6 -10.97 9.95 -9.58
C SER A 6 -10.71 8.64 -10.33
N ARG A 7 -9.46 8.34 -10.66
CA ARG A 7 -9.08 7.07 -11.28
C ARG A 7 -9.16 5.96 -10.22
N GLY A 8 -10.01 4.96 -10.47
CA GLY A 8 -10.20 3.83 -9.57
C GLY A 8 -9.19 2.72 -9.85
N HIS A 9 -8.49 2.27 -8.81
CA HIS A 9 -7.53 1.16 -8.86
C HIS A 9 -7.93 0.11 -7.82
N VAL A 10 -7.53 -1.13 -8.02
CA VAL A 10 -7.85 -2.25 -7.12
C VAL A 10 -6.57 -2.80 -6.50
N PHE A 11 -6.47 -2.73 -5.18
CA PHE A 11 -5.39 -3.38 -4.43
C PHE A 11 -5.93 -4.68 -3.87
N VAL A 12 -5.47 -5.79 -4.45
CA VAL A 12 -5.69 -7.14 -3.91
C VAL A 12 -4.41 -7.65 -3.27
N GLU A 13 -4.51 -8.12 -2.04
CA GLU A 13 -3.40 -8.69 -1.27
C GLU A 13 -3.83 -9.92 -0.51
N THR A 14 -2.93 -10.90 -0.39
CA THR A 14 -3.01 -11.96 0.61
C THR A 14 -1.61 -12.44 0.95
N ASP A 15 -1.33 -12.76 2.21
CA ASP A 15 -0.08 -13.38 2.66
C ASP A 15 1.22 -12.70 2.17
N GLY A 16 1.24 -11.36 2.13
CA GLY A 16 2.41 -10.62 1.66
C GLY A 16 2.57 -10.56 0.13
N GLN A 17 1.66 -11.19 -0.63
CA GLN A 17 1.64 -11.22 -2.09
C GLN A 17 0.60 -10.23 -2.64
N VAL A 18 1.00 -9.43 -3.64
CA VAL A 18 0.13 -8.44 -4.29
C VAL A 18 -0.15 -8.81 -5.74
N PHE A 19 -1.44 -8.77 -6.11
CA PHE A 19 -1.84 -8.96 -7.50
C PHE A 19 -1.59 -7.69 -8.31
N LEU A 20 -0.80 -7.81 -9.37
CA LEU A 20 -0.47 -6.72 -10.28
C LEU A 20 -0.67 -7.17 -11.73
N VAL A 21 -1.05 -6.24 -12.59
CA VAL A 21 -1.14 -6.46 -14.03
C VAL A 21 0.00 -5.74 -14.74
N ARG A 22 0.51 -6.35 -15.81
CA ARG A 22 1.60 -5.77 -16.62
C ARG A 22 1.00 -5.08 -17.84
N GLU A 23 1.18 -3.77 -17.94
CA GLU A 23 0.74 -2.95 -19.06
C GLU A 23 1.92 -2.11 -19.57
N ARG A 24 2.21 -2.18 -20.88
CA ARG A 24 3.30 -1.41 -21.53
C ARG A 24 4.64 -1.52 -20.80
N GLY A 25 4.96 -2.72 -20.31
CA GLY A 25 6.22 -3.01 -19.60
C GLY A 25 6.28 -2.54 -18.14
N LYS A 26 5.19 -2.01 -17.57
CA LYS A 26 5.11 -1.64 -16.15
C LYS A 26 4.06 -2.48 -15.42
N TYR A 27 4.33 -2.83 -14.16
CA TYR A 27 3.34 -3.38 -13.26
C TYR A 27 2.53 -2.28 -12.59
N ARG A 28 1.22 -2.43 -12.59
CA ARG A 28 0.29 -1.53 -11.91
C ARG A 28 -0.81 -2.33 -11.23
N PHE A 29 -1.59 -1.66 -10.39
CA PHE A 29 -2.87 -2.21 -9.96
C PHE A 29 -3.81 -2.39 -11.15
N PRO A 30 -4.69 -3.42 -11.12
CA PRO A 30 -5.87 -3.44 -11.97
C PRO A 30 -6.70 -2.18 -11.78
N ARG A 31 -7.33 -1.69 -12.83
CA ARG A 31 -8.31 -0.60 -12.72
C ARG A 31 -9.63 -1.13 -12.20
N ALA A 32 -10.44 -0.26 -11.60
CA ALA A 32 -11.73 -0.66 -11.02
C ALA A 32 -12.75 -1.16 -12.06
N ASP A 33 -12.56 -0.82 -13.33
CA ASP A 33 -13.34 -1.27 -14.48
C ASP A 33 -12.73 -2.49 -15.19
N GLU A 34 -11.54 -2.94 -14.76
CA GLU A 34 -10.92 -4.18 -15.24
C GLU A 34 -11.45 -5.35 -14.40
N GLY A 35 -11.92 -6.40 -15.07
CA GLY A 35 -12.33 -7.64 -14.41
C GLY A 35 -11.15 -8.33 -13.73
N LEU A 36 -11.37 -8.89 -12.54
CA LEU A 36 -10.39 -9.71 -11.85
C LEU A 36 -10.63 -11.21 -12.17
N PRO A 37 -9.58 -12.03 -12.27
CA PRO A 37 -9.73 -13.45 -12.58
C PRO A 37 -10.26 -14.29 -11.41
N PHE A 38 -10.52 -13.66 -10.26
CA PHE A 38 -11.00 -14.28 -9.04
C PHE A 38 -11.99 -13.36 -8.32
N ARG A 39 -12.77 -13.94 -7.40
CA ARG A 39 -13.70 -13.17 -6.57
C ARG A 39 -12.96 -12.42 -5.48
N THR A 40 -13.52 -11.29 -5.07
CA THR A 40 -12.96 -10.49 -3.98
C THR A 40 -14.05 -9.92 -3.07
N ASP A 41 -13.67 -9.66 -1.82
CA ASP A 41 -14.48 -8.94 -0.85
C ASP A 41 -13.93 -7.53 -0.61
N PRO A 42 -14.78 -6.50 -0.39
CA PRO A 42 -14.32 -5.15 -0.03
C PRO A 42 -13.52 -5.15 1.27
N ASN A 43 -12.38 -4.45 1.30
CA ASN A 43 -11.50 -4.36 2.48
C ASN A 43 -10.93 -2.94 2.69
N GLY A 44 -11.75 -1.92 2.42
CA GLY A 44 -11.40 -0.52 2.65
C GLY A 44 -10.93 0.23 1.40
N ILE A 45 -10.55 1.48 1.61
CA ILE A 45 -10.25 2.44 0.53
C ILE A 45 -9.09 3.31 0.96
N MET A 46 -8.23 3.65 0.01
CA MET A 46 -7.15 4.63 0.17
C MET A 46 -7.34 5.76 -0.83
N ASP A 47 -7.16 6.99 -0.36
CA ASP A 47 -7.32 8.20 -1.16
C ASP A 47 -5.95 8.84 -1.39
N PHE A 48 -5.56 8.96 -2.66
CA PHE A 48 -4.33 9.62 -3.11
C PHE A 48 -4.65 10.86 -3.99
N GLY A 49 -5.82 11.47 -3.81
CA GLY A 49 -6.26 12.65 -4.56
C GLY A 49 -6.88 12.27 -5.90
N GLU A 50 -6.11 12.32 -6.98
CA GLU A 50 -6.63 11.94 -8.31
C GLU A 50 -6.80 10.41 -8.46
N ASP A 51 -6.13 9.62 -7.61
CA ASP A 51 -6.21 8.16 -7.58
C ASP A 51 -6.92 7.67 -6.32
N ARG A 52 -7.86 6.74 -6.50
CA ARG A 52 -8.57 6.06 -5.41
C ARG A 52 -8.28 4.57 -5.51
N VAL A 53 -7.69 4.00 -4.46
CA VAL A 53 -7.31 2.58 -4.40
C VAL A 53 -8.32 1.83 -3.54
N LEU A 54 -9.05 0.89 -4.14
CA LEU A 54 -10.02 0.03 -3.49
C LEU A 54 -9.29 -1.22 -3.00
N LYS A 55 -9.19 -1.39 -1.68
CA LYS A 55 -8.63 -2.60 -1.10
C LYS A 55 -9.64 -3.73 -1.18
N ARG A 56 -9.15 -4.91 -1.53
CA ARG A 56 -9.94 -6.11 -1.77
C ARG A 56 -9.23 -7.32 -1.20
N THR A 57 -9.95 -8.18 -0.48
CA THR A 57 -9.44 -9.48 -0.05
C THR A 57 -9.81 -10.52 -1.11
N PRO A 58 -8.86 -11.29 -1.66
CA PRO A 58 -9.17 -12.29 -2.67
C PRO A 58 -9.79 -13.54 -2.04
N ARG A 59 -10.64 -14.22 -2.81
CA ARG A 59 -11.09 -15.59 -2.53
C ARG A 59 -10.42 -16.52 -3.54
N LEU A 60 -9.38 -17.23 -3.09
CA LEU A 60 -8.57 -18.13 -3.90
C LEU A 60 -8.67 -19.54 -3.35
N ASP A 61 -8.60 -20.53 -4.24
CA ASP A 61 -8.60 -21.95 -3.85
C ASP A 61 -7.21 -22.44 -3.42
N HIS A 62 -6.16 -21.68 -3.74
CA HIS A 62 -4.76 -21.96 -3.39
C HIS A 62 -4.01 -20.65 -3.11
N HIS A 63 -2.85 -20.77 -2.44
CA HIS A 63 -1.97 -19.63 -2.18
C HIS A 63 -1.31 -19.15 -3.49
N PRO A 64 -1.30 -17.83 -3.78
CA PRO A 64 -0.83 -17.31 -5.07
C PRO A 64 0.69 -17.06 -5.09
N GLU A 65 1.47 -18.13 -5.26
CA GLU A 65 2.95 -18.06 -5.32
C GLU A 65 3.47 -17.26 -6.51
N GLU A 66 2.67 -17.10 -7.56
CA GLU A 66 3.00 -16.38 -8.79
C GLU A 66 2.83 -14.86 -8.67
N TRP A 67 2.20 -14.39 -7.60
CA TRP A 67 2.03 -12.96 -7.36
C TRP A 67 3.34 -12.33 -6.89
N MET A 68 3.37 -11.00 -6.91
CA MET A 68 4.58 -10.28 -6.53
C MET A 68 4.62 -10.10 -5.02
N GLY A 69 5.72 -10.51 -4.38
CA GLY A 69 5.94 -10.23 -2.97
C GLY A 69 6.03 -8.72 -2.72
N ARG A 70 5.35 -8.23 -1.69
CA ARG A 70 5.26 -6.79 -1.38
C ARG A 70 6.59 -6.11 -1.18
N ASP A 71 7.59 -6.78 -0.60
CA ASP A 71 8.91 -6.21 -0.38
C ASP A 71 9.69 -6.03 -1.69
N SER A 72 9.55 -7.00 -2.61
CA SER A 72 10.21 -6.97 -3.93
C SER A 72 9.77 -5.79 -4.80
N VAL A 73 8.58 -5.23 -4.55
CA VAL A 73 8.04 -4.08 -5.27
C VAL A 73 8.95 -2.85 -5.15
N PHE A 74 9.59 -2.64 -3.99
CA PHE A 74 10.36 -1.43 -3.74
C PHE A 74 11.67 -1.36 -4.53
N GLU A 75 12.29 -2.52 -4.79
CA GLU A 75 13.57 -2.64 -5.49
C GLU A 75 13.43 -2.49 -7.02
N ARG A 76 12.22 -2.65 -7.55
CA ARG A 76 11.96 -2.67 -8.99
C ARG A 76 11.70 -1.27 -9.56
N THR A 77 12.22 -1.01 -10.76
CA THR A 77 11.99 0.25 -11.50
C THR A 77 10.78 0.18 -12.45
N ASP A 78 10.31 -1.03 -12.76
CA ASP A 78 9.16 -1.29 -13.64
C ASP A 78 7.81 -1.30 -12.90
N ILE A 79 7.73 -0.69 -11.71
CA ILE A 79 6.50 -0.60 -10.92
C ILE A 79 5.91 0.81 -10.97
N ASP A 80 4.60 0.92 -11.16
CA ASP A 80 3.86 2.17 -11.04
C ASP A 80 4.07 2.78 -9.62
N PRO A 81 4.47 4.06 -9.51
CA PRO A 81 4.65 4.73 -8.22
C PRO A 81 3.44 4.65 -7.28
N LEU A 82 2.21 4.59 -7.80
CA LEU A 82 1.01 4.41 -6.99
C LEU A 82 1.03 3.08 -6.22
N VAL A 83 1.54 2.01 -6.82
CA VAL A 83 1.67 0.69 -6.15
C VAL A 83 2.60 0.78 -4.96
N LYS A 84 3.80 1.35 -5.16
CA LYS A 84 4.79 1.54 -4.07
C LYS A 84 4.20 2.37 -2.93
N ARG A 85 3.55 3.50 -3.25
CA ARG A 85 2.90 4.34 -2.25
C ARG A 85 1.80 3.59 -1.50
N ALA A 86 0.96 2.84 -2.20
CA ALA A 86 -0.14 2.11 -1.59
C ALA A 86 0.35 1.02 -0.64
N ILE A 87 1.27 0.16 -1.09
CA ILE A 87 1.87 -0.90 -0.26
C ILE A 87 2.59 -0.30 0.94
N TYR A 88 3.31 0.81 0.76
CA TYR A 88 4.02 1.47 1.86
C TYR A 88 3.10 1.85 3.03
N THR A 89 1.85 2.27 2.75
CA THR A 89 0.90 2.59 3.83
C THR A 89 0.40 1.37 4.60
N THR A 90 0.51 0.17 4.04
CA THR A 90 0.03 -1.09 4.64
C THR A 90 1.15 -1.88 5.30
N MET A 91 2.40 -1.41 5.19
CA MET A 91 3.52 -2.02 5.91
C MET A 91 3.44 -1.70 7.39
N ILE A 92 3.66 -2.73 8.22
CA ILE A 92 3.82 -2.57 9.66
C ILE A 92 5.08 -1.74 9.88
N ARG A 93 4.94 -0.60 10.57
CA ARG A 93 6.08 0.22 10.97
C ARG A 93 6.43 -0.09 12.41
N CYS A 94 7.65 -0.59 12.65
CA CYS A 94 8.21 -0.59 14.01
C CYS A 94 8.29 0.86 14.48
N VAL A 95 7.58 1.18 15.55
CA VAL A 95 7.71 2.45 16.23
C VAL A 95 8.69 2.22 17.37
N SER A 96 9.89 2.75 17.24
CA SER A 96 10.82 2.79 18.37
C SER A 96 10.40 3.92 19.30
N GLU A 97 10.00 3.57 20.52
CA GLU A 97 9.88 4.55 21.59
C GLU A 97 11.29 4.88 22.10
N VAL A 98 11.66 6.16 22.08
CA VAL A 98 12.96 6.62 22.58
C VAL A 98 12.74 7.27 23.94
N ILE A 99 13.45 6.78 24.96
CA ILE A 99 13.51 7.41 26.28
C ILE A 99 14.76 8.29 26.34
N LEU A 100 14.57 9.60 26.52
CA LEU A 100 15.66 10.53 26.81
C LEU A 100 15.72 10.77 28.32
N SER A 101 16.81 10.33 28.96
CA SER A 101 17.02 10.48 30.39
C SER A 101 18.31 11.25 30.72
N LYS A 102 18.27 12.09 31.76
CA LYS A 102 19.45 12.71 32.37
C LYS A 102 19.39 12.56 33.89
N GLY A 103 20.08 11.52 34.39
CA GLY A 103 19.97 11.11 35.80
C GLY A 103 18.53 10.70 36.13
N PRO A 104 17.91 11.24 37.20
CA PRO A 104 16.53 10.88 37.59
C PRO A 104 15.46 11.53 36.72
N ARG A 105 15.83 12.34 35.71
CA ARG A 105 14.88 13.10 34.88
C ARG A 105 14.62 12.36 33.58
N VAL A 106 13.34 12.16 33.24
CA VAL A 106 12.89 11.59 31.96
C VAL A 106 12.15 12.69 31.18
N LEU A 107 12.52 12.90 29.92
CA LEU A 107 11.78 13.78 29.03
C LEU A 107 10.58 13.04 28.44
N MET A 108 9.38 13.39 28.87
CA MET A 108 8.14 12.89 28.31
C MET A 108 7.72 13.75 27.12
N VAL A 109 8.03 13.31 25.90
CA VAL A 109 7.49 13.90 24.67
C VAL A 109 6.56 12.90 24.00
N LYS A 110 5.35 13.34 23.65
CA LYS A 110 4.46 12.53 22.81
C LYS A 110 5.07 12.50 21.41
N ALA A 111 5.70 11.39 21.05
CA ALA A 111 6.19 11.19 19.69
C ALA A 111 4.99 11.30 18.73
N VAL A 112 4.94 12.38 17.96
CA VAL A 112 3.94 12.53 16.90
C VAL A 112 4.44 11.66 15.75
N ARG A 113 3.68 10.60 15.43
CA ARG A 113 4.03 9.53 14.48
C ARG A 113 4.93 9.96 13.32
N GLY A 114 6.01 9.21 13.15
CA GLY A 114 6.80 9.12 11.92
C GLY A 114 7.94 10.12 11.84
N TYR A 115 9.16 9.59 11.72
CA TYR A 115 10.39 10.28 11.31
C TYR A 115 10.32 10.87 9.88
N SER A 116 9.12 11.12 9.35
CA SER A 116 8.82 11.46 7.96
C SER A 116 8.08 12.79 7.81
N LYS A 117 8.07 13.65 8.85
CA LYS A 117 7.72 15.07 8.71
C LYS A 117 8.99 15.90 8.89
N GLY A 118 9.50 16.42 7.77
CA GLY A 118 10.74 17.20 7.64
C GLY A 118 11.84 16.28 7.08
N TYR A 119 12.35 16.44 5.86
CA TYR A 119 12.49 17.59 4.98
C TYR A 119 12.35 17.14 3.51
#